data_AF-A0A9E2IL89-F1
#
_entry.id   AF-A0A9E2IL89-F1
#
_cell.length_a   1.000
_cell.length_b   1.000
_cell.length_c   1.000
_cell.angle_alpha   90.00
_cell.angle_beta   90.00
_cell.angle_gamma   90.00
#
_symmetry.space_group_name_H-M   'P 1'
#
loop_
_entity.id
_entity.type
_entity.pdbx_description
1 polymer ?
#
loop_
_entity_poly.entity_id
_entity_poly.type
_entity_poly.pdbx_seq_one_letter_code
_entity_poly.pdbx_strand_id
1 'polypeptide(L)'
;MAEDKLTKIVSLCRRRGFVFGGSEIYGGLASFWDYGPLGVRLKKKIKDVWWDTYVNRRNDIVGLDSSIIMHEDVFRASGHLEGFADLLVDCPGCKKRFRLDKL
;
A
#
# COMPACT_ATOMS: atom_id res chain seq x y z
N MET A 1 6.33 25.96 -16.98
CA MET A 1 6.57 24.55 -16.56
C MET A 1 5.23 23.86 -16.52
N ALA A 2 5.06 22.71 -17.18
CA ALA A 2 3.80 21.97 -17.13
C ALA A 2 3.48 21.64 -15.68
N GLU A 3 2.32 22.09 -15.21
CA GLU A 3 1.90 21.91 -13.83
C GLU A 3 1.76 20.41 -13.54
N ASP A 4 2.50 19.90 -12.56
CA ASP A 4 2.50 18.47 -12.24
C ASP A 4 1.11 18.02 -11.78
N LYS A 5 0.43 17.25 -12.64
CA LYS A 5 -0.91 16.72 -12.40
C LYS A 5 -0.96 15.88 -11.13
N LEU A 6 0.11 15.16 -10.81
CA LEU A 6 0.16 14.34 -9.60
C LEU A 6 0.14 15.22 -8.36
N THR A 7 0.97 16.27 -8.32
CA THR A 7 0.96 17.25 -7.22
C THR A 7 -0.42 17.87 -7.00
N LYS A 8 -1.16 18.19 -8.08
CA LYS A 8 -2.56 18.67 -7.96
C LYS A 8 -3.48 17.66 -7.29
N ILE A 9 -3.37 16.39 -7.69
CA ILE A 9 -4.19 15.31 -7.16
C ILE A 9 -3.87 15.08 -5.68
N VAL A 10 -2.59 15.01 -5.31
CA VAL A 10 -2.15 14.86 -3.92
C VAL A 10 -2.68 16.01 -3.05
N SER A 11 -2.58 17.25 -3.54
CA SER A 11 -3.12 18.43 -2.87
C SER A 11 -4.64 18.35 -2.69
N LEU A 12 -5.38 17.90 -3.70
CA LEU A 12 -6.82 17.69 -3.61
C LEU A 12 -7.17 16.61 -2.58
N CYS A 13 -6.50 15.46 -2.64
CA CYS A 13 -6.73 14.34 -1.73
C CYS A 13 -6.56 14.76 -0.27
N ARG A 14 -5.50 15.52 0.02
CA ARG A 14 -5.26 16.07 1.36
C ARG A 14 -6.34 17.07 1.77
N ARG A 15 -6.61 18.09 0.94
CA ARG A 15 -7.60 19.15 1.27
C ARG A 15 -9.04 18.64 1.41
N ARG A 16 -9.40 17.56 0.72
CA ARG A 16 -10.76 17.01 0.72
C ARG A 16 -10.95 15.81 1.65
N GLY A 17 -9.92 15.40 2.37
CA GLY A 17 -10.02 14.29 3.32
C GLY A 17 -10.14 12.91 2.66
N PHE A 18 -9.36 12.67 1.61
CA PHE A 18 -9.18 11.35 1.02
C PHE A 18 -8.04 10.59 1.69
N VAL A 19 -6.81 11.12 1.62
CA VAL A 19 -5.60 10.43 2.13
C VAL A 19 -4.69 11.45 2.80
N PHE A 20 -4.12 11.04 3.94
CA PHE A 20 -3.14 11.79 4.73
C PHE A 20 -1.88 10.96 4.96
N GLY A 21 -0.74 11.62 5.21
CA GLY A 21 0.46 10.92 5.65
C GLY A 21 0.25 10.32 7.05
N GLY A 22 0.65 9.06 7.23
CA GLY A 22 0.57 8.41 8.54
C GLY A 22 1.49 9.11 9.53
N SER A 23 1.01 9.37 10.75
CA SER A 23 1.76 10.04 11.81
C SER A 23 2.34 11.41 11.41
N GLU A 24 1.65 12.13 10.52
CA GLU A 24 2.19 13.35 9.90
C GLU A 24 2.64 14.42 10.90
N ILE A 25 1.87 14.64 11.97
CA ILE A 25 2.22 15.64 13.01
C ILE A 25 3.48 15.27 13.82
N TYR A 26 3.97 14.04 13.69
CA TYR A 26 5.19 13.54 14.33
C TYR A 26 6.35 13.35 13.34
N GLY A 27 6.27 13.98 12.16
CA GLY A 27 7.31 13.89 11.12
C GLY A 27 7.00 12.88 10.02
N GLY A 28 5.87 12.17 10.11
CA GLY A 28 5.42 11.22 9.10
C GLY A 28 6.17 9.89 9.15
N LEU A 29 5.51 8.83 8.69
CA LEU A 29 6.13 7.53 8.47
C LEU A 29 6.03 7.15 6.99
N ALA A 30 7.17 7.05 6.33
CA ALA A 30 7.24 6.78 4.90
C ALA A 30 6.47 5.48 4.56
N SER A 31 5.62 5.56 3.54
CA SER A 31 4.75 4.47 3.07
C SER A 31 3.56 4.10 3.96
N PHE A 32 3.31 4.83 5.06
CA PHE A 32 2.10 4.69 5.87
C PHE A 32 1.15 5.86 5.60
N TRP A 33 -0.14 5.55 5.52
CA TRP A 33 -1.17 6.49 5.09
C TRP A 33 -2.49 6.27 5.83
N ASP A 34 -3.14 7.38 6.18
CA ASP A 34 -4.45 7.38 6.82
C ASP A 34 -5.53 7.80 5.83
N TYR A 35 -6.64 7.07 5.80
CA TYR A 35 -7.78 7.37 4.93
C TYR A 35 -8.77 8.28 5.68
N GLY A 36 -9.00 9.47 5.15
CA GLY A 36 -9.97 10.42 5.70
C GLY A 36 -11.44 10.04 5.41
N PRO A 37 -12.41 10.89 5.80
CA PRO A 37 -13.84 10.58 5.67
C PRO A 37 -14.32 10.27 4.24
N LEU A 38 -13.75 10.91 3.22
CA LEU A 38 -14.04 10.57 1.81
C LEU A 38 -13.27 9.35 1.36
N GLY A 39 -12.02 9.22 1.79
CA GLY A 39 -11.15 8.10 1.43
C GLY A 39 -11.65 6.76 1.94
N VAL A 40 -12.10 6.69 3.20
CA VAL A 40 -12.61 5.45 3.79
C VAL A 40 -13.89 4.99 3.08
N ARG A 41 -14.78 5.92 2.71
CA ARG A 41 -16.00 5.62 1.95
C ARG A 41 -15.68 5.14 0.54
N LEU A 42 -14.76 5.81 -0.15
CA LEU A 42 -14.31 5.40 -1.48
C LEU A 42 -13.66 4.01 -1.44
N LYS A 43 -12.72 3.78 -0.51
CA LYS A 43 -12.04 2.49 -0.32
C LYS A 43 -13.05 1.38 -0.03
N LYS A 44 -14.02 1.61 0.86
CA LYS A 44 -15.09 0.65 1.15
C LYS A 44 -15.91 0.35 -0.11
N LYS A 45 -16.34 1.38 -0.85
CA LYS A 45 -17.16 1.18 -2.06
C LYS A 45 -16.44 0.39 -3.13
N ILE A 46 -15.14 0.61 -3.31
CA ILE A 46 -14.30 -0.17 -4.24
C ILE A 46 -14.25 -1.64 -3.81
N LYS A 47 -14.02 -1.91 -2.51
CA LYS A 47 -14.04 -3.28 -1.97
C LYS A 47 -15.40 -3.96 -2.16
N ASP A 48 -16.50 -3.25 -1.88
CA ASP A 48 -17.86 -3.79 -2.02
C ASP A 48 -18.17 -4.14 -3.48
N VAL A 49 -17.80 -3.26 -4.43
CA VAL A 49 -17.98 -3.52 -5.87
C VAL A 49 -17.15 -4.72 -6.33
N TRP A 50 -15.91 -4.83 -5.87
CA TRP A 50 -15.05 -5.97 -6.18
C TRP A 50 -15.65 -7.28 -5.61
N TRP A 51 -16.06 -7.27 -4.34
CA TRP A 51 -16.63 -8.44 -3.69
C TRP A 51 -17.92 -8.90 -4.38
N ASP A 52 -18.82 -7.98 -4.71
CA ASP A 52 -20.04 -8.31 -5.43
C ASP A 52 -19.74 -8.91 -6.81
N THR A 53 -18.80 -8.30 -7.54
CA THR A 53 -18.46 -8.72 -8.91
C THR A 53 -17.84 -10.11 -8.95
N TYR A 54 -16.92 -10.40 -8.04
CA TYR A 54 -16.12 -11.62 -8.09
C TYR A 54 -16.64 -12.73 -7.18
N VAL A 55 -17.12 -12.41 -5.98
CA VAL A 55 -17.53 -13.42 -5.00
C VAL A 55 -19.03 -13.69 -5.09
N ASN A 56 -19.89 -12.67 -5.10
CA ASN A 56 -21.34 -12.90 -5.07
C ASN A 56 -21.91 -13.36 -6.42
N ARG A 57 -21.42 -12.79 -7.53
CA ARG A 57 -21.97 -13.02 -8.87
C ARG A 57 -21.39 -14.22 -9.61
N ARG A 58 -20.34 -14.83 -9.07
CA ARG A 58 -19.69 -15.99 -9.67
C ARG A 58 -19.84 -17.21 -8.77
N ASN A 59 -19.98 -18.37 -9.38
CA ASN A 59 -20.15 -19.64 -8.65
C ASN A 59 -18.82 -20.37 -8.40
N ASP A 60 -17.69 -19.80 -8.83
CA ASP A 60 -16.36 -20.41 -8.81
C ASP A 60 -15.37 -19.71 -7.86
N ILE A 61 -15.84 -18.75 -7.06
CA ILE A 61 -15.02 -18.01 -6.09
C ILE A 61 -15.70 -18.03 -4.73
N VAL A 62 -14.92 -18.35 -3.68
CA VAL A 62 -15.39 -18.42 -2.30
C VAL A 62 -14.69 -17.34 -1.47
N GLY A 63 -15.46 -16.61 -0.66
CA GLY A 63 -14.92 -15.62 0.27
C GLY A 63 -14.18 -16.28 1.44
N LEU A 64 -13.03 -15.72 1.81
CA LEU A 64 -12.22 -16.16 2.95
C LEU A 64 -11.67 -14.92 3.69
N ASP A 65 -11.60 -14.99 5.02
CA ASP A 65 -10.92 -14.00 5.86
C ASP A 65 -9.92 -14.73 6.77
N SER A 66 -8.64 -14.34 6.71
CA SER A 66 -7.53 -15.04 7.36
C SER A 66 -6.79 -14.13 8.33
N SER A 67 -6.06 -14.72 9.29
CA SER A 67 -5.20 -13.95 10.18
C SER A 67 -4.04 -13.30 9.41
N ILE A 68 -3.60 -12.12 9.87
CA ILE A 68 -2.42 -11.43 9.33
C ILE A 68 -1.13 -12.05 9.89
N ILE A 69 -1.14 -12.44 11.17
CA ILE A 69 -0.03 -13.13 11.81
C ILE A 69 -0.13 -14.61 11.44
N MET A 70 0.95 -15.16 10.89
CA MET A 70 1.04 -16.54 10.41
C MET A 70 2.28 -17.23 10.99
N HIS A 71 2.26 -18.56 11.02
CA HIS A 71 3.40 -19.38 11.42
C HIS A 71 4.54 -19.26 10.40
N GLU A 72 5.79 -19.20 10.85
CA GLU A 72 6.97 -19.01 9.98
C GLU A 72 7.05 -20.04 8.85
N ASP A 73 6.76 -21.31 9.15
CA ASP A 73 6.81 -22.39 8.16
C ASP A 73 5.91 -22.16 6.93
N VAL A 74 4.85 -21.35 7.04
CA VAL A 74 4.02 -20.95 5.89
C VAL A 74 4.82 -20.08 4.92
N PHE A 75 5.60 -19.13 5.45
CA PHE A 75 6.47 -18.27 4.65
C PHE A 75 7.66 -19.05 4.07
N ARG A 76 8.15 -20.05 4.79
CA ARG A 76 9.19 -20.96 4.28
C ARG A 76 8.67 -21.82 3.13
N ALA A 77 7.54 -22.50 3.33
CA ALA A 77 6.95 -23.39 2.33
C ALA A 77 6.50 -22.65 1.06
N SER A 78 6.10 -21.38 1.18
CA SER A 78 5.74 -20.54 0.03
C SER A 78 6.95 -19.86 -0.65
N GLY A 79 8.17 -20.04 -0.13
CA GLY A 79 9.39 -19.46 -0.68
C GLY A 79 9.62 -17.97 -0.36
N HIS A 80 8.76 -17.35 0.45
CA HIS A 80 8.89 -15.92 0.78
C HIS A 80 10.18 -15.60 1.54
N LEU A 81 10.65 -16.52 2.40
CA LEU A 81 11.89 -16.31 3.17
C LEU A 81 13.14 -16.22 2.28
N GLU A 82 13.12 -16.84 1.10
CA GLU A 82 14.26 -16.88 0.18
C GLU A 82 14.10 -15.89 -0.99
N GLY A 83 12.88 -15.69 -1.47
CA GLY A 83 12.61 -14.97 -2.72
C GLY A 83 11.99 -13.58 -2.57
N PHE A 84 11.39 -13.24 -1.42
CA PHE A 84 10.70 -11.96 -1.25
C PHE A 84 11.64 -10.89 -0.65
N ALA A 85 12.69 -10.54 -1.41
CA ALA A 85 13.68 -9.54 -1.02
C ALA A 85 14.06 -8.62 -2.19
N ASP A 86 14.26 -7.34 -1.90
CA ASP A 86 14.88 -6.37 -2.82
C ASP A 86 16.38 -6.25 -2.51
N LEU A 87 17.23 -6.24 -3.55
CA LEU A 87 18.66 -5.95 -3.37
C LEU A 87 18.88 -4.46 -3.10
N LEU A 88 19.55 -4.16 -1.99
CA LEU A 88 19.88 -2.80 -1.58
C LEU A 88 21.38 -2.52 -1.69
N VAL A 89 21.74 -1.33 -2.15
CA VAL A 89 23.12 -0.83 -2.20
C VAL A 89 23.26 0.33 -1.21
N ASP A 90 24.29 0.26 -0.37
CA ASP A 90 24.68 1.34 0.54
C ASP A 90 25.60 2.34 -0.19
N CYS A 91 25.30 3.64 -0.07
CA CYS A 91 26.21 4.70 -0.49
C CYS A 91 26.94 5.28 0.72
N PRO A 92 28.26 5.02 0.91
CA PRO A 92 29.01 5.50 2.07
C PRO A 92 29.06 7.03 2.17
N GLY A 93 29.08 7.73 1.03
CA GLY A 93 29.17 9.19 0.99
C GLY A 93 27.89 9.89 1.46
N CYS A 94 26.71 9.42 1.04
CA CYS A 94 25.43 10.03 1.43
C CYS A 94 24.71 9.30 2.57
N LYS A 95 25.23 8.16 3.04
CA LYS A 95 24.66 7.32 4.11
C LYS A 95 23.21 6.90 3.84
N LYS A 96 22.86 6.66 2.57
CA LYS A 96 21.54 6.19 2.15
C LYS A 96 21.63 4.82 1.50
N ARG A 97 20.51 4.08 1.58
CA ARG A 97 20.28 2.82 0.87
C ARG A 97 19.41 3.06 -0.36
N PHE A 98 19.77 2.42 -1.45
CA PHE A 98 19.05 2.48 -2.70
C PHE A 98 18.71 1.08 -3.15
N ARG A 99 17.53 0.91 -3.74
CA ARG A 99 17.21 -0.33 -4.42
C ARG A 99 18.01 -0.43 -5.71
N LEU A 100 18.70 -1.55 -5.91
CA LEU A 100 19.58 -1.78 -7.06
C LEU A 100 18.83 -1.63 -8.41
N ASP A 101 17.55 -2.02 -8.46
CA ASP A 101 16.71 -1.94 -9.65
C ASP A 101 16.21 -0.52 -9.98
N LYS A 102 16.45 0.47 -9.10
CA LYS A 102 15.99 1.86 -9.26
C LYS A 102 17.13 2.88 -9.38
N LEU A 103 18.37 2.39 -9.50
CA LEU A 103 19.56 3.21 -9.71
C LEU A 103 19.68 3.68 -11.17
#